data_AF-B0P8U5-F1
#
_entry.id   AF-B0P8U5-F1
#
_cell.length_a   1.000
_cell.length_b   1.000
_cell.length_c   1.000
_cell.angle_alpha   90.00
_cell.angle_beta   90.00
_cell.angle_gamma   90.00
#
_symmetry.space_group_name_H-M   'P 1'
#
loop_
_entity.id
_entity.type
_entity.pdbx_description
1 polymer ?
#
loop_
_entity_poly.entity_id
_entity_poly.type
_entity_poly.pdbx_seq_one_letter_code
_entity_poly.pdbx_strand_id
1 'polypeptide(L)'
;MSRELTREERAVIRALVVKWCANYDRKYGCLPLDCECYMLGKCWTGALCRYFRESVLSLDPRLEAALSADGAAPDFKTCSVCGRAFVPQGQ
;
A
#
# COMPACT_ATOMS: atom_id res chain seq x y z
N MET A 1 9.12 -11.31 9.90
CA MET A 1 7.80 -11.46 10.55
C MET A 1 6.83 -10.56 9.82
N SER A 2 5.77 -11.10 9.23
CA SER A 2 4.76 -10.30 8.52
C SER A 2 3.68 -9.88 9.50
N ARG A 3 3.60 -8.57 9.83
CA ARG A 3 2.56 -8.04 10.72
C ARG A 3 1.18 -8.17 10.07
N GLU A 4 0.15 -8.34 10.88
CA GLU A 4 -1.23 -8.35 10.39
C GLU A 4 -1.65 -6.93 9.97
N LEU A 5 -2.27 -6.81 8.80
CA LEU A 5 -2.81 -5.53 8.31
C LEU A 5 -4.06 -5.16 9.09
N THR A 6 -4.21 -3.90 9.48
CA THR A 6 -5.44 -3.35 10.03
C THR A 6 -6.58 -3.35 8.98
N ARG A 7 -7.83 -3.16 9.44
CA ARG A 7 -8.99 -3.07 8.53
C ARG A 7 -8.86 -1.90 7.55
N GLU A 8 -8.33 -0.78 8.02
CA GLU A 8 -8.15 0.45 7.24
C GLU A 8 -7.08 0.26 6.18
N GLU A 9 -5.90 -0.28 6.54
CA GLU A 9 -4.83 -0.58 5.57
C GLU A 9 -5.33 -1.51 4.46
N ARG A 10 -6.07 -2.57 4.81
CA ARG A 10 -6.66 -3.48 3.80
C ARG A 10 -7.63 -2.76 2.87
N ALA A 11 -8.38 -1.78 3.35
CA ALA A 11 -9.31 -1.01 2.53
C ALA A 11 -8.55 -0.08 1.57
N VAL A 12 -7.52 0.62 2.05
CA VAL A 12 -6.67 1.49 1.22
C VAL A 12 -5.93 0.68 0.17
N ILE A 13 -5.31 -0.45 0.55
CA ILE A 13 -4.64 -1.37 -0.39
C ILE A 13 -5.62 -1.81 -1.49
N ARG A 14 -6.83 -2.25 -1.14
CA ARG A 14 -7.85 -2.62 -2.14
C ARG A 14 -8.18 -1.47 -3.08
N ALA A 15 -8.35 -0.26 -2.57
CA ALA A 15 -8.68 0.90 -3.38
C ALA A 15 -7.56 1.25 -4.37
N LEU A 16 -6.30 1.20 -3.92
CA LEU A 16 -5.13 1.42 -4.77
C LEU A 16 -5.01 0.35 -5.85
N VAL A 17 -5.20 -0.92 -5.47
CA VAL A 17 -5.11 -2.03 -6.42
C VAL A 17 -6.18 -1.93 -7.51
N VAL A 18 -7.44 -1.73 -7.13
CA VAL A 18 -8.57 -1.65 -8.07
C VAL A 18 -8.44 -0.45 -9.01
N LYS A 19 -7.80 0.64 -8.56
CA LYS A 19 -7.70 1.89 -9.32
C LYS A 19 -6.44 1.99 -10.18
N TRP A 20 -5.31 1.49 -9.70
CA TRP A 20 -3.99 1.81 -10.29
C TRP A 20 -3.11 0.60 -10.59
N CYS A 21 -3.42 -0.59 -10.09
CA CYS A 21 -2.55 -1.75 -10.30
C CYS A 21 -2.79 -2.38 -11.68
N ALA A 22 -1.79 -2.31 -12.56
CA ALA A 22 -1.83 -2.94 -13.88
C ALA A 22 -1.91 -4.48 -13.83
N ASN A 23 -1.56 -5.09 -12.69
CA ASN A 23 -1.62 -6.53 -12.49
C ASN A 23 -2.94 -7.00 -11.86
N TYR A 24 -3.95 -6.13 -11.76
CA TYR A 24 -5.26 -6.48 -11.21
C TYR A 24 -6.36 -6.29 -12.25
N ASP A 25 -7.14 -7.35 -12.45
CA ASP A 25 -8.38 -7.33 -13.21
C ASP A 25 -9.58 -7.53 -12.27
N ARG A 26 -10.69 -6.83 -12.52
CA ARG A 26 -11.88 -6.90 -11.64
C ARG A 26 -12.59 -8.25 -11.70
N LYS A 27 -12.54 -8.94 -12.84
CA LYS A 27 -13.18 -10.24 -13.06
C LYS A 27 -12.29 -11.39 -12.62
N TYR A 28 -10.98 -11.28 -12.88
CA TYR A 28 -10.03 -12.36 -12.67
C TYR A 28 -9.14 -12.20 -11.43
N GLY A 29 -9.15 -11.02 -10.80
CA GLY A 29 -8.32 -10.72 -9.63
C GLY A 29 -6.90 -10.34 -10.00
N CYS A 30 -5.97 -10.48 -9.05
CA CYS A 30 -4.55 -10.29 -9.34
C CYS A 30 -4.03 -11.38 -10.27
N LEU A 31 -3.26 -10.98 -11.27
CA LEU A 31 -2.49 -11.92 -12.09
C LEU A 31 -1.53 -12.70 -11.18
N PRO A 32 -1.37 -14.02 -11.38
CA PRO A 32 -0.41 -14.81 -10.63
C PRO A 32 1.00 -14.30 -10.94
N LEU A 33 1.71 -13.88 -9.91
CA LEU A 33 3.12 -13.48 -9.96
C LEU A 33 3.93 -14.46 -9.09
N ASP A 34 5.24 -14.55 -9.30
CA ASP A 34 6.15 -15.37 -8.48
C ASP A 34 6.34 -14.86 -7.03
N CYS A 35 5.49 -13.94 -6.56
CA CYS A 35 5.60 -13.37 -5.22
C CYS A 35 4.23 -13.22 -4.55
N GLU A 36 4.24 -13.36 -3.23
CA GLU A 36 3.04 -13.28 -2.40
C GLU A 36 2.40 -11.88 -2.45
N CYS A 37 1.08 -11.84 -2.48
CA CYS A 37 0.29 -10.62 -2.39
C CYS A 37 -0.94 -10.86 -1.52
N TYR A 38 -1.26 -9.93 -0.64
CA TYR A 38 -2.52 -9.88 0.10
C TYR A 38 -3.77 -10.01 -0.81
N MET A 39 -3.67 -9.58 -2.06
CA MET A 39 -4.77 -9.70 -3.03
C MET A 39 -4.84 -11.10 -3.68
N LEU A 40 -3.76 -11.88 -3.64
CA LEU A 40 -3.68 -13.25 -4.18
C LEU A 40 -4.05 -14.31 -3.12
N GLY A 41 -3.68 -14.10 -1.87
CA GLY A 41 -4.04 -14.97 -0.75
C GLY A 41 -4.78 -14.19 0.33
N LYS A 42 -5.88 -14.72 0.87
CA LYS A 42 -6.56 -14.16 2.05
C LYS A 42 -5.72 -14.33 3.34
N CYS A 43 -4.41 -14.30 3.25
CA CYS A 43 -3.51 -14.27 4.39
C CYS A 43 -3.41 -12.81 4.83
N TRP A 44 -3.95 -12.47 6.00
CA TRP A 44 -4.03 -11.10 6.50
C TRP A 44 -2.67 -10.56 6.97
N THR A 45 -1.65 -11.42 6.90
CA THR A 45 -0.23 -11.13 7.04
C THR A 45 0.21 -10.28 5.86
N GLY A 46 0.68 -9.05 6.09
CA GLY A 46 0.91 -7.99 5.10
C GLY A 46 1.96 -8.22 4.01
N ALA A 47 2.06 -9.43 3.45
CA ALA A 47 2.85 -9.70 2.26
C ALA A 47 2.25 -8.95 1.06
N LEU A 48 3.05 -8.08 0.47
CA LEU A 48 2.68 -7.30 -0.72
C LEU A 48 3.64 -7.66 -1.85
N CYS A 49 3.09 -7.91 -3.05
CA CYS A 49 3.92 -8.26 -4.20
C CYS A 49 4.87 -7.11 -4.52
N ARG A 50 6.02 -7.44 -5.12
CA ARG A 50 7.06 -6.46 -5.48
C ARG A 50 6.48 -5.29 -6.28
N TYR A 51 5.64 -5.58 -7.28
CA TYR A 51 5.02 -4.55 -8.11
C TYR A 51 4.15 -3.58 -7.32
N PHE A 52 3.35 -4.09 -6.37
CA PHE A 52 2.55 -3.20 -5.53
C PHE A 52 3.45 -2.27 -4.72
N ARG A 53 4.51 -2.81 -4.08
CA ARG A 53 5.44 -2.01 -3.29
C ARG A 53 6.18 -0.94 -4.11
N GLU A 54 6.67 -1.29 -5.29
CA GLU A 54 7.51 -0.40 -6.09
C GLU A 54 6.71 0.61 -6.94
N SER A 55 5.50 0.26 -7.39
CA SER A 55 4.77 1.06 -8.38
C SER A 55 3.44 1.63 -7.89
N VAL A 56 2.76 0.93 -6.97
CA VAL A 56 1.39 1.31 -6.55
C VAL A 56 1.39 1.96 -5.16
N LEU A 57 2.21 1.45 -4.24
CA LEU A 57 2.27 1.91 -2.86
C LEU A 57 2.79 3.35 -2.75
N SER A 58 3.73 3.74 -3.61
CA SER A 58 4.26 5.10 -3.70
C SER A 58 3.21 6.17 -4.06
N LEU A 59 2.03 5.76 -4.53
CA LEU A 59 0.89 6.65 -4.75
C LEU A 59 0.20 7.08 -3.45
N ASP A 60 0.44 6.36 -2.34
CA ASP A 60 -0.06 6.67 -1.00
C ASP A 60 1.09 6.63 0.01
N PRO A 61 1.83 7.74 0.15
CA PRO A 61 2.95 7.84 1.10
C PRO A 61 2.54 7.55 2.55
N ARG A 62 1.28 7.79 2.91
CA ARG A 62 0.75 7.55 4.25
C ARG A 62 0.65 6.06 4.53
N LEU A 63 0.09 5.31 3.59
CA LEU A 63 0.08 3.85 3.67
C LEU A 63 1.50 3.29 3.62
N GLU A 64 2.35 3.79 2.73
CA GLU A 64 3.74 3.34 2.60
C GLU A 64 4.50 3.40 3.91
N ALA A 65 4.35 4.51 4.63
CA ALA A 65 5.04 4.67 5.90
C ALA A 65 4.36 3.92 7.05
N ALA A 66 3.03 3.78 7.06
CA ALA A 66 2.34 2.94 8.04
C ALA A 66 2.78 1.47 7.95
N LEU A 67 3.04 0.99 6.73
CA LEU A 67 3.54 -0.37 6.46
C LEU A 67 5.04 -0.51 6.73
N SER A 68 5.84 0.53 6.52
CA SER A 68 7.29 0.53 6.82
C SER A 68 7.59 0.67 8.31
N ALA A 69 6.73 1.38 9.05
CA ALA A 69 6.93 1.59 10.46
C ALA A 69 6.49 0.34 11.24
N ASP A 70 7.34 -0.10 12.17
CA ASP A 70 6.96 -1.05 13.21
C ASP A 70 6.01 -0.41 14.27
N GLY A 71 5.15 0.53 13.87
CA GLY A 71 4.13 1.16 14.72
C GLY A 71 4.24 2.68 14.94
N ALA A 72 5.28 3.37 14.45
CA ALA A 72 5.38 4.83 14.55
C ALA A 72 4.84 5.53 13.30
N ALA A 73 3.67 6.17 13.40
CA ALA A 73 3.13 6.97 12.32
C ALA A 73 4.03 8.19 12.04
N PRO A 74 4.49 8.42 10.79
CA PRO A 74 5.23 9.63 10.46
C PRO A 74 4.36 10.87 10.54
N ASP A 75 4.99 12.01 10.82
CA ASP A 75 4.36 13.32 10.80
C ASP A 75 4.12 13.77 9.34
N PHE A 76 2.95 13.47 8.80
CA PHE A 76 2.57 13.86 7.45
C PHE A 76 2.04 15.29 7.41
N LYS A 77 2.57 16.10 6.49
CA LYS A 77 1.99 17.39 6.11
C LYS A 77 1.20 17.26 4.82
N THR A 78 0.19 18.09 4.63
CA THR A 78 -0.55 18.21 3.38
C THR A 78 0.08 19.28 2.48
N CYS A 79 0.29 18.94 1.21
CA CYS A 79 0.76 19.89 0.22
C CYS A 79 -0.30 20.97 0.01
N SER A 80 0.06 22.24 0.20
CA SER A 80 -0.84 23.37 -0.02
C SER A 80 -1.27 23.55 -1.48
N VAL A 81 -0.53 22.97 -2.43
CA VAL A 81 -0.79 23.08 -3.88
C VAL A 81 -1.75 22.01 -4.37
N CYS A 82 -1.48 20.73 -4.06
CA CYS A 82 -2.25 19.61 -4.60
C CYS A 82 -3.03 18.80 -3.54
N GLY A 83 -2.92 19.16 -2.26
CA GLY A 83 -3.59 18.49 -1.15
C GLY A 83 -3.01 17.14 -0.75
N ARG A 84 -2.02 16.60 -1.48
CA ARG A 84 -1.42 15.28 -1.19
C ARG A 84 -0.58 15.32 0.08
N ALA A 85 -0.64 14.25 0.87
CA ALA A 85 0.22 14.08 2.03
C ALA A 85 1.68 13.84 1.60
N PHE A 86 2.62 14.43 2.32
CA PHE A 86 4.06 14.21 2.15
C PHE A 86 4.76 14.21 3.51
N VAL A 87 5.89 13.53 3.62
CA VAL A 87 6.75 13.58 4.81
C VAL A 87 7.69 14.79 4.66
N PRO A 88 7.64 15.79 5.55
CA PRO A 88 8.60 16.88 5.53
C PRO A 88 9.99 16.35 5.91
N GLN A 89 10.95 16.47 5.01
CA GLN A 89 12.34 16.14 5.31
C GLN A 89 12.93 17.32 6.11
N GLY A 90 13.27 17.07 7.39
CA GLY A 90 13.96 18.04 8.23
C GLY A 90 15.39 18.26 7.74
N GLN A 91 15.81 19.53 7.71
CA GLN A 91 17.18 19.97 7.41
C GLN A 91 18.18 19.47 8.45
#